data_AF-A0A0Q6VFH3-F1
#
_entry.id   AF-A0A0Q6VFH3-F1
#
_cell.length_a   1.000
_cell.length_b   1.000
_cell.length_c   1.000
_cell.angle_alpha   90.00
_cell.angle_beta   90.00
_cell.angle_gamma   90.00
#
_symmetry.space_group_name_H-M   'P 1'
#
loop_
_entity.id
_entity.type
_entity.pdbx_description
1 polymer ?
#
loop_
_entity_poly.entity_id
_entity_poly.type
_entity_poly.pdbx_seq_one_letter_code
_entity_poly.pdbx_strand_id
1 'polypeptide(L)'
;MIKAPAKPKPPQSPAVTFRSQIEAAIAGGAPVAAMTLRLTLNDGRRLRRDETVPLDQISYLGGEMHYLGVKVVEGGVDASVLDQGA
;
A
#
# COMPACT_ATOMS: atom_id res chain seq x y z
N MET A 1 -23.73 -24.05 -24.82
CA MET A 1 -22.32 -24.01 -24.36
C MET A 1 -22.28 -23.21 -23.07
N ILE A 2 -21.90 -23.83 -21.95
CA ILE A 2 -21.84 -23.16 -20.64
C ILE A 2 -20.42 -22.60 -20.49
N LYS A 3 -20.29 -21.28 -20.40
CA LYS A 3 -18.99 -20.59 -20.25
C LYS A 3 -18.47 -20.86 -18.84
N ALA A 4 -17.33 -21.54 -18.72
CA ALA A 4 -16.69 -21.80 -17.43
C ALA A 4 -16.38 -20.46 -16.71
N PRO A 5 -16.51 -20.38 -15.37
CA PRO A 5 -16.18 -19.17 -14.64
C PRO A 5 -14.68 -18.87 -14.81
N ALA A 6 -14.35 -17.61 -15.07
CA ALA A 6 -12.97 -17.16 -15.20
C ALA A 6 -12.24 -17.42 -13.87
N LYS A 7 -11.01 -17.95 -13.94
CA LYS A 7 -10.16 -18.14 -12.77
C LYS A 7 -10.02 -16.80 -12.03
N PRO A 8 -10.16 -16.76 -10.68
CA PRO A 8 -9.99 -15.52 -9.94
C PRO A 8 -8.59 -14.97 -10.21
N LYS A 9 -8.52 -13.69 -10.61
CA LYS A 9 -7.26 -12.99 -10.85
C LYS A 9 -6.46 -13.04 -9.54
N PRO A 10 -5.15 -13.33 -9.58
CA PRO A 10 -4.32 -13.26 -8.39
C PRO A 10 -4.50 -11.89 -7.72
N PRO A 11 -4.60 -11.84 -6.39
CA PRO A 11 -4.72 -10.58 -5.68
C PRO A 11 -3.58 -9.66 -6.07
N GLN A 12 -3.93 -8.44 -6.49
CA GLN A 12 -3.00 -7.42 -6.94
C GLN A 12 -1.98 -7.13 -5.83
N SER A 13 -0.73 -6.79 -6.18
CA SER A 13 0.28 -6.52 -5.15
C SER A 13 -0.13 -5.30 -4.32
N PRO A 14 0.18 -5.26 -3.01
CA PRO A 14 -0.18 -4.12 -2.17
C PRO A 14 0.43 -2.82 -2.71
N ALA A 15 1.63 -2.90 -3.29
CA ALA A 15 2.29 -1.77 -3.94
C ALA A 15 1.42 -1.13 -5.01
N VAL A 16 0.88 -1.94 -5.94
CA VAL A 16 0.06 -1.38 -7.04
C VAL A 16 -1.23 -0.77 -6.50
N THR A 17 -1.90 -1.45 -5.57
CA THR A 17 -3.16 -0.94 -5.00
C THR A 17 -2.94 0.37 -4.25
N PHE A 18 -1.94 0.42 -3.35
CA PHE A 18 -1.73 1.59 -2.50
C PHE A 18 -1.02 2.73 -3.21
N ARG A 19 -0.23 2.48 -4.26
CA ARG A 19 0.28 3.55 -5.12
C ARG A 19 -0.87 4.38 -5.68
N SER A 20 -1.84 3.74 -6.33
CA SER A 20 -2.97 4.46 -6.91
C SER A 20 -3.81 5.19 -5.87
N GLN A 21 -3.98 4.64 -4.66
CA GLN A 21 -4.71 5.33 -3.58
C GLN A 21 -3.95 6.56 -3.06
N ILE A 22 -2.63 6.44 -2.88
CA ILE A 22 -1.77 7.55 -2.44
C ILE A 22 -1.76 8.66 -3.50
N GLU A 23 -1.57 8.31 -4.78
CA GLU A 23 -1.61 9.25 -5.89
C GLU A 23 -2.96 9.97 -5.98
N ALA A 24 -4.07 9.25 -5.83
CA ALA A 24 -5.41 9.83 -5.81
C ALA A 24 -5.62 10.77 -4.61
N ALA A 25 -5.12 10.41 -3.43
CA ALA A 25 -5.19 11.24 -2.23
C ALA A 25 -4.40 12.54 -2.41
N ILE A 26 -3.18 12.46 -2.95
CA ILE A 26 -2.34 13.62 -3.26
C ILE A 26 -3.03 14.52 -4.29
N ALA A 27 -3.58 13.94 -5.36
CA ALA A 27 -4.34 14.68 -6.36
C ALA A 27 -5.60 15.35 -5.79
N GLY A 28 -6.20 14.75 -4.75
CA GLY A 28 -7.30 15.32 -3.96
C GLY A 28 -6.89 16.40 -2.96
N GLY A 29 -5.60 16.73 -2.86
CA GLY A 29 -5.07 17.77 -1.97
C GLY A 29 -4.72 17.31 -0.56
N ALA A 30 -4.80 16.00 -0.27
CA ALA A 30 -4.39 15.48 1.03
C ALA A 30 -2.84 15.49 1.12
N PRO A 31 -2.26 16.06 2.20
CA PRO A 31 -0.81 16.11 2.36
C PRO A 31 -0.26 14.74 2.75
N VAL A 32 0.83 14.31 2.12
CA VAL A 32 1.51 13.01 2.40
C VAL A 32 1.82 12.84 3.89
N ALA A 33 2.22 13.91 4.57
CA ALA A 33 2.54 13.89 6.00
C ALA A 33 1.34 13.60 6.92
N ALA A 34 0.10 13.80 6.46
CA ALA A 34 -1.11 13.43 7.21
C ALA A 34 -1.55 11.98 6.95
N MET A 35 -0.97 11.32 5.94
CA MET A 35 -1.35 9.96 5.57
C MET A 35 -0.60 8.93 6.40
N THR A 36 -1.28 7.82 6.70
CA THR A 36 -0.68 6.61 7.25
C THR A 36 -1.19 5.40 6.49
N LEU A 37 -0.29 4.60 5.94
CA LEU A 37 -0.60 3.34 5.32
C LEU A 37 -0.57 2.24 6.38
N ARG A 38 -1.76 1.78 6.80
CA ARG A 38 -1.89 0.67 7.75
C ARG A 38 -2.03 -0.64 7.00
N LEU A 39 -1.09 -1.54 7.20
CA LEU A 39 -1.05 -2.82 6.50
C LEU A 39 -1.27 -3.97 7.46
N THR A 40 -1.93 -5.02 6.98
CA THR A 40 -1.81 -6.33 7.64
C THR A 40 -0.34 -6.76 7.67
N LEU A 41 0.03 -7.63 8.59
CA LEU A 41 1.42 -8.13 8.67
C LEU A 41 1.84 -8.84 7.36
N ASN A 42 0.90 -9.50 6.68
CA ASN A 42 1.17 -10.15 5.41
C ASN A 42 1.43 -9.14 4.29
N ASP A 43 0.61 -8.09 4.18
CA ASP A 43 0.78 -7.09 3.12
C ASP A 43 2.03 -6.24 3.34
N GLY A 44 2.39 -5.92 4.59
CA GLY A 44 3.66 -5.26 4.91
C GLY A 44 4.87 -6.08 4.43
N ARG A 45 4.88 -7.38 4.72
CA ARG A 45 5.92 -8.31 4.21
C ARG A 45 5.95 -8.40 2.70
N ARG A 46 4.78 -8.46 2.05
CA ARG A 46 4.67 -8.49 0.58
C ARG A 46 5.19 -7.20 -0.04
N LEU A 47 4.82 -6.04 0.50
CA LEU A 47 5.29 -4.73 0.03
C LEU A 47 6.81 -4.62 0.14
N ARG A 48 7.39 -5.02 1.27
CA ARG A 48 8.84 -4.97 1.51
C ARG A 48 9.65 -5.86 0.56
N ARG A 49 9.05 -6.97 0.11
CA ARG A 49 9.68 -7.96 -0.78
C ARG A 49 9.24 -7.81 -2.23
N ASP A 50 8.46 -6.78 -2.57
CA ASP A 50 7.97 -6.59 -3.92
C ASP A 50 9.09 -6.01 -4.79
N GLU A 51 9.71 -6.86 -5.60
CA GLU A 51 10.80 -6.48 -6.51
C GLU A 51 10.36 -5.48 -7.59
N THR A 52 9.05 -5.28 -7.77
CA THR A 52 8.50 -4.29 -8.70
C THR A 52 8.40 -2.89 -8.09
N VAL A 53 8.67 -2.74 -6.79
CA VAL A 53 8.75 -1.45 -6.11
C VAL A 53 10.15 -0.87 -6.28
N PRO A 54 10.28 0.28 -6.96
CA PRO A 54 11.55 0.98 -7.05
C PRO A 54 12.10 1.35 -5.66
N LEU A 55 13.41 1.21 -5.48
CA LEU A 55 14.09 1.48 -4.20
C LEU A 55 13.89 2.92 -3.70
N ASP A 56 13.76 3.89 -4.60
CA ASP A 56 13.52 5.30 -4.27
C ASP A 56 12.10 5.57 -3.72
N GLN A 57 11.18 4.61 -3.87
CA GLN A 57 9.83 4.69 -3.30
C GLN A 57 9.73 4.13 -1.88
N ILE A 58 10.75 3.42 -1.40
CA ILE A 58 10.82 2.94 -0.01
C ILE A 58 11.96 3.66 0.71
N SER A 59 11.63 4.37 1.78
CA SER A 59 12.62 4.98 2.65
C SER A 59 12.43 4.54 4.09
N TYR A 60 13.52 4.46 4.85
CA TYR A 60 13.47 4.23 6.29
C TYR A 60 13.94 5.47 7.03
N LEU A 61 13.05 6.10 7.81
CA LEU A 61 13.32 7.31 8.58
C LEU A 61 13.07 7.00 10.06
N GLY A 62 14.10 7.14 10.91
CA GLY A 62 13.97 6.84 12.33
C GLY A 62 13.59 5.38 12.64
N GLY A 63 13.88 4.44 11.73
CA GLY A 63 13.46 3.04 11.83
C GLY A 63 12.04 2.75 11.34
N GLU A 64 11.30 3.78 10.91
CA GLU A 64 9.96 3.63 10.33
C GLU A 64 10.05 3.48 8.82
N MET A 65 9.30 2.54 8.25
CA MET A 65 9.21 2.37 6.81
C MET A 65 8.23 3.40 6.24
N HIS A 66 8.61 4.02 5.12
CA HIS A 66 7.76 4.90 4.33
C HIS A 66 7.66 4.37 2.91
N TYR A 67 6.46 4.40 2.34
CA TYR A 67 6.18 4.09 0.95
C TYR A 67 5.64 5.33 0.25
N LEU A 68 6.32 5.80 -0.81
CA LEU A 68 6.00 7.08 -1.48
C LEU A 68 5.95 8.26 -0.50
N GLY A 69 6.79 8.23 0.54
CA GLY A 69 6.80 9.20 1.63
C GLY A 69 5.73 8.99 2.71
N VAL A 70 4.70 8.18 2.47
CA VAL A 70 3.64 7.87 3.44
C VAL A 70 4.16 6.88 4.50
N LYS A 71 3.96 7.20 5.77
CA LYS A 71 4.34 6.32 6.89
C LYS A 71 3.62 4.99 6.80
N VAL A 72 4.33 3.88 6.97
CA VAL A 72 3.76 2.53 6.97
C VAL A 72 3.74 1.97 8.39
N VAL A 73 2.57 1.47 8.80
CA VAL A 73 2.37 0.74 10.06
C VAL A 73 1.92 -0.67 9.74
N GLU A 74 2.67 -1.66 10.19
CA GLU A 74 2.39 -3.08 9.91
C GLU A 74 1.77 -3.77 11.14
N GLY A 75 0.74 -4.59 10.91
CA GLY A 75 0.05 -5.35 11.94
C GLY A 75 -1.04 -4.56 12.68
N GLY A 76 -1.86 -5.27 13.47
CA GLY A 76 -2.93 -4.66 14.26
C GLY A 76 -4.17 -4.22 13.48
N VAL A 77 -4.25 -4.52 12.18
CA VAL A 77 -5.43 -4.32 11.33
C VAL A 77 -5.82 -5.62 10.63
N ASP A 78 -7.12 -5.85 10.47
CA ASP A 78 -7.67 -7.02 9.77
C ASP A 78 -7.63 -6.85 8.24
N ALA A 79 -7.61 -5.60 7.77
CA ALA A 79 -7.50 -5.24 6.36
C ALA A 79 -6.58 -4.04 6.18
N SER A 80 -5.80 -4.06 5.11
CA SER A 80 -4.89 -2.97 4.77
C SER A 80 -5.66 -1.76 4.24
N VAL A 81 -5.31 -0.55 4.70
CA VAL A 81 -6.02 0.70 4.41
C VAL A 81 -5.08 1.90 4.39
N LEU A 82 -5.38 2.90 3.56
CA LEU A 82 -4.76 4.22 3.60
C LEU A 82 -5.62 5.17 4.44
N ASP A 83 -5.11 5.54 5.61
CA ASP A 83 -5.70 6.59 6.44
C ASP A 83 -5.16 7.94 5.96
N GLN A 84 -6.02 8.92 5.68
CA GLN A 84 -5.61 10.24 5.15
C GLN A 84 -5.49 11.34 6.22
N GLY A 85 -5.63 10.99 7.50
CA GLY A 85 -5.87 11.94 8.57
C GLY A 85 -7.29 12.51 8.47
N ALA A 86 -7.98 12.63 9.62
CA ALA A 86 -9.26 13.33 9.68
C ALA A 86 -9.04 14.85 9.68
#